data_AF-A0A6C0AHI7-F1
#
_entry.id   AF-A0A6C0AHI7-F1
#
_cell.length_a   1.000
_cell.length_b   1.000
_cell.length_c   1.000
_cell.angle_alpha   90.00
_cell.angle_beta   90.00
_cell.angle_gamma   90.00
#
_symmetry.space_group_name_H-M   'P 1'
#
loop_
_entity.id
_entity.type
_entity.pdbx_description
1 polymer ?
#
loop_
_entity_poly.entity_id
_entity_poly.type
_entity_poly.pdbx_seq_one_letter_code
_entity_poly.pdbx_strand_id
1 'polypeptide(L)'
;MNALKEYFIGGFGAMAGVIIFMTLLSLYTLIIAGGGFYLLKKHNKVNEDGKQTPLLQQVQPLQYIGLLLIVFGIAPFLQNLINSILFGAGLDIGQNIVESFSE
;
A
#
# COMPACT_ATOMS: atom_id res chain seq x y z
N MET A 1 20.11 29.85 19.09
CA MET A 1 18.69 29.49 19.07
C MET A 1 18.13 29.23 17.65
N ASN A 2 18.97 28.83 16.68
CA ASN A 2 18.54 28.62 15.28
C ASN A 2 18.50 27.13 14.88
N ALA A 3 19.49 26.34 15.30
CA ALA A 3 19.56 24.92 14.94
C ALA A 3 18.34 24.11 15.42
N LEU A 4 17.88 24.29 16.67
CA LEU A 4 16.71 23.56 17.20
C LEU A 4 15.44 23.84 16.38
N LYS A 5 15.25 25.10 15.95
CA LYS A 5 14.11 25.51 15.14
C LYS A 5 14.19 24.93 13.72
N GLU A 6 15.38 24.93 13.13
CA GLU A 6 15.63 24.34 11.81
C GLU A 6 15.45 22.82 11.81
N TYR A 7 15.98 22.11 12.81
CA TYR A 7 15.75 20.67 12.99
C TYR A 7 14.28 20.35 13.22
N PHE A 8 13.59 21.15 14.03
CA PHE A 8 12.16 20.97 14.29
C PHE A 8 11.32 21.18 13.02
N ILE A 9 11.54 22.27 12.27
CA ILE A 9 10.84 22.54 11.01
C ILE A 9 11.18 21.48 9.95
N GLY A 10 12.44 21.07 9.87
CA GLY A 10 12.89 20.03 8.95
C GLY A 10 12.26 18.67 9.25
N GLY A 11 12.26 18.24 10.52
CA GLY A 11 11.62 17.01 10.95
C GLY A 11 10.11 17.03 10.75
N PHE A 12 9.45 18.14 11.10
CA PHE A 12 8.00 18.30 10.90
C PHE A 12 7.62 18.30 9.41
N GLY A 13 8.41 18.98 8.57
CA GLY A 13 8.24 19.00 7.12
C GLY A 13 8.41 17.62 6.49
N ALA A 14 9.41 16.85 6.94
CA ALA A 14 9.62 15.48 6.49
C ALA A 14 8.42 14.58 6.86
N MET A 15 7.94 14.66 8.10
CA MET A 15 6.77 13.90 8.56
C MET A 15 5.51 14.27 7.77
N ALA A 16 5.25 15.56 7.55
CA ALA A 16 4.12 16.02 6.74
C ALA A 16 4.21 15.48 5.30
N GLY A 17 5.42 15.49 4.70
CA GLY A 17 5.66 14.92 3.37
C GLY A 17 5.35 13.44 3.30
N VAL A 18 5.79 12.65 4.29
CA VAL A 18 5.50 11.21 4.39
C VAL A 18 3.99 10.96 4.51
N ILE A 19 3.29 11.72 5.35
CA ILE A 19 1.83 11.58 5.54
C ILE A 19 1.09 11.86 4.22
N ILE A 20 1.44 12.95 3.53
CA ILE A 20 0.83 13.31 2.25
C ILE A 20 1.10 12.23 1.20
N PHE A 21 2.34 11.75 1.10
CA PHE A 21 2.70 10.67 0.18
C PHE A 21 1.90 9.40 0.44
N MET A 22 1.82 8.95 1.69
CA MET A 22 1.07 7.76 2.08
C MET A 22 -0.44 7.93 1.84
N THR A 23 -0.97 9.13 2.01
CA THR A 23 -2.36 9.46 1.71
C THR A 23 -2.65 9.34 0.21
N LEU A 24 -1.80 9.93 -0.63
CA LEU A 24 -1.93 9.85 -2.09
C LEU A 24 -1.80 8.42 -2.59
N LEU A 25 -0.84 7.66 -2.03
CA LEU A 25 -0.65 6.25 -2.36
C LEU A 25 -1.87 5.41 -1.97
N SER A 26 -2.47 5.68 -0.81
CA SER A 26 -3.69 5.00 -0.35
C SER A 26 -4.88 5.33 -1.25
N LEU A 27 -5.04 6.60 -1.65
CA LEU A 27 -6.08 7.03 -2.60
C LEU A 27 -5.92 6.35 -3.96
N TYR A 28 -4.70 6.33 -4.51
CA TYR A 28 -4.38 5.61 -5.74
C TYR A 28 -4.79 4.13 -5.62
N THR A 29 -4.36 3.47 -4.55
CA THR A 29 -4.65 2.05 -4.31
C THR A 29 -6.15 1.81 -4.24
N LEU A 30 -6.89 2.66 -3.52
CA LEU A 30 -8.33 2.53 -3.35
C LEU A 30 -9.09 2.74 -4.67
N ILE A 31 -8.69 3.72 -5.47
CA ILE A 31 -9.33 3.99 -6.77
C ILE A 31 -9.05 2.86 -7.76
N ILE A 32 -7.80 2.45 -7.90
CA ILE A 32 -7.39 1.48 -8.92
C ILE A 32 -7.78 0.05 -8.51
N ALA A 33 -7.41 -0.39 -7.31
CA ALA A 33 -7.74 -1.74 -6.85
C ALA A 33 -9.23 -1.87 -6.50
N GLY A 34 -9.83 -0.85 -5.89
CA GLY A 34 -11.27 -0.82 -5.64
C GLY A 34 -12.07 -0.82 -6.95
N GLY A 35 -11.63 -0.08 -7.96
CA GLY A 35 -12.19 -0.14 -9.31
C GLY A 35 -12.07 -1.52 -9.95
N GLY A 36 -10.92 -2.16 -9.82
CA GLY A 36 -10.71 -3.54 -10.27
C GLY A 36 -11.63 -4.55 -9.59
N PHE A 37 -11.82 -4.42 -8.26
CA PHE A 37 -12.75 -5.25 -7.49
C PHE A 37 -14.21 -5.01 -7.88
N TYR A 38 -14.60 -3.76 -8.13
CA TYR A 38 -15.92 -3.43 -8.63
C TYR A 38 -16.19 -4.09 -9.99
N LEU A 39 -15.23 -4.03 -10.92
CA LEU A 39 -15.35 -4.69 -12.22
C LEU A 39 -15.49 -6.21 -12.10
N LEU A 40 -14.72 -6.83 -11.19
CA LEU A 40 -14.84 -8.26 -10.89
C LEU A 40 -16.23 -8.64 -10.43
N LYS A 41 -16.80 -7.87 -9.51
CA LYS A 41 -18.15 -8.11 -8.97
C LYS A 41 -19.25 -7.84 -10.00
N LYS A 42 -19.11 -6.79 -10.81
CA LYS A 42 -20.10 -6.40 -11.82
C LYS A 42 -20.21 -7.41 -12.96
N HIS A 43 -19.10 -8.01 -13.38
CA HIS A 43 -19.05 -8.99 -14.46
C HIS A 43 -19.04 -10.44 -13.96
N ASN A 44 -19.34 -10.66 -12.68
CA ASN A 44 -19.43 -12.00 -12.12
C ASN A 44 -20.68 -12.71 -12.65
N LYS A 45 -20.53 -13.99 -13.00
CA LYS A 45 -21.67 -14.77 -13.49
C LYS A 45 -22.68 -15.01 -12.37
N VAL A 46 -23.93 -15.11 -12.80
CA VAL A 46 -25.04 -15.56 -11.97
C VAL A 46 -25.23 -17.04 -12.27
N ASN A 47 -25.30 -17.88 -11.24
CA ASN A 47 -25.59 -19.30 -11.36
C ASN A 47 -27.05 -19.54 -11.75
N GLU A 48 -27.40 -20.78 -12.11
CA GLU A 48 -28.75 -21.19 -12.49
C GLU A 48 -29.81 -20.88 -11.40
N ASP A 49 -29.40 -20.78 -10.13
CA ASP A 49 -30.23 -20.40 -8.99
C ASP A 49 -30.42 -18.87 -8.81
N GLY A 50 -29.98 -18.04 -9.76
CA GLY A 50 -30.07 -16.58 -9.65
C GLY A 50 -29.09 -15.95 -8.65
N LYS A 51 -28.16 -16.72 -8.08
CA LYS A 51 -27.14 -16.25 -7.13
C LYS A 51 -25.82 -15.99 -7.83
N GLN A 52 -25.04 -15.00 -7.37
CA GLN A 52 -23.69 -14.80 -7.89
C GLN A 52 -22.85 -16.06 -7.65
N THR A 53 -22.20 -16.59 -8.69
CA THR A 53 -21.21 -17.66 -8.50
C THR A 53 -20.06 -17.15 -7.63
N PRO A 54 -19.41 -18.01 -6.83
CA PRO A 54 -18.19 -17.64 -6.12
C PRO A 54 -17.21 -16.91 -7.05
N LEU A 55 -16.65 -15.80 -6.55
CA LEU A 55 -15.68 -15.00 -7.30
C LEU A 55 -14.54 -15.92 -7.77
N LEU A 56 -14.08 -15.70 -9.00
CA LEU A 56 -12.97 -16.42 -9.64
C LEU A 56 -13.24 -17.88 -10.05
N GLN A 57 -14.43 -18.44 -9.83
CA GLN A 57 -14.75 -19.81 -10.31
C GLN A 57 -14.93 -19.90 -11.83
N GLN A 58 -15.50 -18.86 -12.46
CA GLN A 58 -15.71 -18.81 -13.91
C GLN A 58 -15.22 -17.47 -14.47
N VAL A 59 -13.90 -17.29 -14.51
CA VAL A 59 -13.26 -16.02 -14.87
C VAL A 59 -13.60 -15.62 -16.30
N GLN A 60 -14.38 -14.55 -16.46
CA GLN A 60 -14.66 -13.96 -17.76
C GLN A 60 -13.49 -13.08 -18.24
N PRO A 61 -13.32 -12.86 -19.56
CA PRO A 61 -12.30 -11.95 -20.10
C PRO A 61 -12.23 -10.58 -19.40
N LEU A 62 -13.37 -9.97 -19.11
CA LEU A 62 -13.47 -8.68 -18.39
C LEU A 62 -13.04 -8.76 -16.92
N GLN A 63 -13.14 -9.93 -16.29
CA GLN A 63 -12.70 -10.14 -14.91
C GLN A 63 -11.17 -10.18 -14.82
N TYR A 64 -10.45 -10.59 -15.87
CA TYR A 64 -8.99 -10.49 -15.92
C TYR A 64 -8.50 -9.04 -15.85
N ILE A 65 -9.23 -8.11 -16.48
CA ILE A 65 -8.92 -6.68 -16.40
C ILE A 65 -9.08 -6.18 -14.95
N GLY A 66 -10.15 -6.61 -14.27
CA GLY A 66 -10.36 -6.29 -12.85
C GLY A 66 -9.25 -6.85 -11.94
N LEU A 67 -8.81 -8.09 -12.17
CA LEU A 67 -7.68 -8.69 -11.48
C LEU A 67 -6.37 -7.92 -11.71
N LEU A 68 -6.08 -7.55 -12.96
CA LEU A 68 -4.88 -6.77 -13.29
C LEU A 68 -4.90 -5.42 -12.57
N LEU A 69 -6.03 -4.72 -12.57
CA LEU A 69 -6.19 -3.45 -11.84
C LEU A 69 -5.98 -3.63 -10.33
N ILE A 70 -6.46 -4.73 -9.74
CA ILE A 70 -6.17 -5.04 -8.32
C ILE A 70 -4.67 -5.20 -8.09
N VAL A 71 -3.98 -5.98 -8.93
CA VAL A 71 -2.54 -6.21 -8.79
C VAL A 71 -1.77 -4.89 -8.92
N PHE A 72 -2.02 -4.10 -9.97
CA PHE A 72 -1.35 -2.82 -10.18
C PHE A 72 -1.72 -1.75 -9.16
N GLY A 73 -2.93 -1.80 -8.61
CA GLY A 73 -3.38 -0.89 -7.55
C GLY A 73 -2.70 -1.19 -6.23
N ILE A 74 -2.57 -2.46 -5.86
CA ILE A 74 -2.00 -2.88 -4.55
C ILE A 74 -0.47 -2.93 -4.58
N ALA A 75 0.15 -3.25 -5.71
CA ALA A 75 1.60 -3.42 -5.83
C ALA A 75 2.44 -2.28 -5.21
N PRO A 76 2.20 -0.99 -5.51
CA PRO A 76 3.01 0.08 -4.94
C PRO A 76 2.76 0.27 -3.43
N PHE A 77 1.56 -0.03 -2.94
CA PHE A 77 1.29 -0.04 -1.51
C PHE A 77 2.07 -1.14 -0.80
N LEU A 78 2.03 -2.37 -1.32
CA LEU A 78 2.81 -3.49 -0.78
C LEU A 78 4.31 -3.23 -0.81
N GLN A 79 4.83 -2.66 -1.89
CA GLN A 79 6.24 -2.31 -1.99
C GLN A 79 6.66 -1.31 -0.91
N ASN A 80 5.86 -0.25 -0.69
CA ASN A 80 6.13 0.74 0.35
C ASN A 80 5.99 0.16 1.76
N LEU A 81 5.00 -0.72 1.98
CA LEU A 81 4.81 -1.41 3.26
C LEU A 81 6.04 -2.27 3.61
N ILE A 82 6.48 -3.11 2.67
CA ILE A 82 7.64 -3.99 2.86
C ILE A 82 8.89 -3.15 3.10
N ASN A 83 9.14 -2.12 2.29
CA ASN A 83 10.28 -1.24 2.48
C ASN A 83 10.25 -0.56 3.85
N SER A 84 9.11 -0.04 4.29
CA SER A 84 8.95 0.60 5.59
C SER A 84 9.30 -0.34 6.74
N ILE A 85 8.82 -1.59 6.68
CA ILE A 85 9.14 -2.63 7.68
C ILE A 85 10.63 -2.95 7.68
N LEU A 86 11.24 -3.14 6.50
CA LEU A 86 12.66 -3.47 6.38
C LEU A 86 13.57 -2.33 6.86
N PHE A 87 13.21 -1.07 6.56
CA PHE A 87 13.94 0.09 7.06
C PHE A 87 13.82 0.24 8.58
N GLY A 88 12.62 0.03 9.14
CA GLY A 88 12.41 0.05 10.60
C GLY A 88 13.24 -1.02 11.30
N ALA A 89 13.16 -2.27 10.83
CA ALA A 89 13.96 -3.37 11.39
C ALA A 89 15.48 -3.13 11.22
N GLY A 90 15.90 -2.56 10.09
CA GLY A 90 17.30 -2.21 9.85
C GLY A 90 17.83 -1.11 10.78
N LEU A 91 17.00 -0.11 11.11
CA LEU A 91 17.35 0.94 12.07
C LEU A 91 17.52 0.37 13.48
N ASP A 92 16.61 -0.49 13.93
CA ASP A 92 16.68 -1.12 15.26
C ASP A 92 17.95 -1.99 15.40
N ILE A 93 18.25 -2.81 14.38
CA ILE A 93 19.47 -3.63 14.38
C ILE A 93 20.72 -2.74 14.40
N GLY A 94 20.74 -1.68 13.59
CA GLY A 94 21.85 -0.74 13.54
C GLY A 94 22.10 -0.03 14.87
N GLN A 95 21.05 0.38 15.57
CA GLN A 95 21.15 1.00 16.90
C GLN A 95 21.73 0.05 17.93
N ASN A 96 21.25 -1.19 18.00
CA ASN A 96 21.77 -2.20 18.92
C ASN A 96 23.26 -2.51 18.67
N ILE A 97 23.68 -2.55 17.40
CA ILE A 97 25.09 -2.73 17.05
C ILE A 97 25.93 -1.55 17.53
N VAL A 98 25.51 -0.31 17.27
CA VAL A 98 26.24 0.89 17.72
C VAL A 98 26.34 0.94 19.25
N GLU A 99 25.25 0.65 19.97
CA GLU A 99 25.27 0.59 21.44
C GLU A 99 26.29 -0.44 21.94
N SER A 100 26.32 -1.65 21.37
CA SER A 100 27.29 -2.68 21.75
C SER A 100 28.76 -2.37 21.46
N PHE A 101 29.04 -1.42 20.55
CA PHE A 101 30.40 -0.95 20.27
C PHE A 101 30.79 0.29 21.09
N SER A 102 29.83 0.91 21.77
CA SER A 102 30.03 2.10 22.60
C SER A 102 30.12 1.81 24.11
N GLU A 103 29.82 0.58 24.53
CA GLU A 103 30.20 0.00 25.84
C GLU A 103 31.62 -0.57 25.81
#